data_AF-A0A2D6Y0Y8-F1
#
_entry.id   AF-A0A2D6Y0Y8-F1
#
_cell.length_a   1.000
_cell.length_b   1.000
_cell.length_c   1.000
_cell.angle_alpha   90.00
_cell.angle_beta   90.00
_cell.angle_gamma   90.00
#
_symmetry.space_group_name_H-M   'P 1'
#
loop_
_entity.id
_entity.type
_entity.pdbx_description
1 polymer ?
#
loop_
_entity_poly.entity_id
_entity_poly.type
_entity_poly.pdbx_seq_one_letter_code
_entity_poly.pdbx_strand_id
1 'polypeptide(L)' 'MPLSDSVQNSLNEATGHIRNALAFAARQERPVTVSAIAKLLSDLEHVEAFDGILDKIDHTLEKHLDDDNI' A
#
# COMPACT_ATOMS: atom_id res chain seq x y z
N MET A 1 -8.96 11.23 -3.13
CA MET A 1 -9.99 10.30 -3.66
C MET A 1 -9.40 8.91 -3.55
N PRO A 2 -10.09 7.98 -2.87
CA PRO A 2 -9.51 6.69 -2.52
C PRO A 2 -9.33 5.77 -3.74
N LEU A 3 -8.49 4.75 -3.58
CA LEU A 3 -8.37 3.64 -4.53
C LEU A 3 -9.75 3.01 -4.79
N SER A 4 -10.00 2.59 -6.02
CA SER A 4 -11.25 1.87 -6.32
C SER A 4 -11.28 0.50 -5.66
N ASP A 5 -12.45 0.03 -5.26
CA ASP A 5 -12.62 -1.29 -4.63
C ASP A 5 -12.00 -2.43 -5.45
N SER A 6 -12.10 -2.36 -6.78
CA SER A 6 -11.48 -3.33 -7.69
C SER A 6 -9.95 -3.37 -7.58
N VAL A 7 -9.32 -2.21 -7.42
CA VAL A 7 -7.87 -2.10 -7.24
C VAL A 7 -7.48 -2.57 -5.85
N GLN A 8 -8.21 -2.12 -4.81
CA GLN A 8 -7.96 -2.53 -3.43
C GLN A 8 -8.05 -4.05 -3.24
N ASN A 9 -9.08 -4.68 -3.83
CA ASN A 9 -9.23 -6.14 -3.77
C ASN A 9 -8.08 -6.85 -4.48
N SER A 10 -7.69 -6.36 -5.67
CA SER A 10 -6.57 -6.93 -6.42
C SER A 10 -5.24 -6.80 -5.67
N LEU A 11 -5.00 -5.66 -5.00
CA LEU A 11 -3.81 -5.43 -4.18
C LEU A 11 -3.79 -6.33 -2.94
N ASN A 12 -4.93 -6.53 -2.29
CA ASN A 12 -5.06 -7.46 -1.17
C ASN A 12 -4.76 -8.91 -1.57
N GLU A 13 -5.30 -9.36 -2.70
CA GLU A 13 -5.01 -10.70 -3.24
C GLU A 13 -3.52 -10.85 -3.59
N ALA A 14 -2.95 -9.86 -4.30
CA ALA A 14 -1.53 -9.83 -4.63
C ALA A 14 -0.65 -9.88 -3.37
N THR A 15 -1.00 -9.15 -2.32
CA THR A 15 -0.31 -9.17 -1.03
C THR A 15 -0.31 -10.56 -0.41
N GLY A 16 -1.44 -11.28 -0.47
CA GLY A 16 -1.52 -12.69 -0.05
C GLY A 16 -0.57 -13.60 -0.84
N HIS A 17 -0.53 -13.45 -2.16
CA HIS A 17 0.37 -14.21 -3.02
C HIS A 17 1.85 -13.90 -2.74
N ILE A 18 2.20 -12.63 -2.54
CA ILE A 18 3.57 -12.20 -2.24
C ILE A 18 4.02 -12.71 -0.86
N ARG A 19 3.15 -12.69 0.16
CA ARG A 19 3.45 -13.26 1.49
C ARG A 19 3.73 -14.76 1.40
N ASN A 20 2.94 -15.49 0.61
CA ASN A 20 3.19 -16.91 0.35
C ASN A 20 4.53 -17.12 -0.37
N ALA A 21 4.80 -16.36 -1.44
CA ALA A 21 6.06 -16.41 -2.16
C ALA A 21 7.26 -16.13 -1.24
N LEU A 22 7.15 -15.15 -0.35
CA LEU A 22 8.17 -14.82 0.64
C LEU A 22 8.42 -15.98 1.60
N ALA A 23 7.37 -16.65 2.08
CA ALA A 23 7.49 -17.81 2.97
C ALA A 23 8.20 -19.00 2.30
N PHE A 24 7.96 -19.22 1.00
CA PHE A 24 8.69 -20.24 0.23
C PHE A 24 10.13 -19.82 -0.02
N ALA A 25 10.36 -18.58 -0.47
CA ALA A 25 11.69 -18.05 -0.76
C ALA A 25 12.60 -18.06 0.47
N ALA A 26 12.07 -17.69 1.64
CA ALA A 26 12.83 -17.65 2.90
C ALA A 26 13.41 -19.02 3.31
N ARG A 27 12.88 -20.13 2.79
CA ARG A 27 13.34 -21.50 3.11
C ARG A 27 14.28 -22.08 2.06
N GLN A 28 14.17 -21.65 0.81
CA GLN A 28 14.75 -22.38 -0.33
C GLN A 28 15.66 -21.52 -1.23
N GLU A 29 15.60 -20.20 -1.11
CA GLU A 29 16.23 -19.29 -2.06
C GLU A 29 17.41 -18.51 -1.47
N ARG A 30 18.17 -17.85 -2.35
CA ARG A 30 19.28 -16.96 -1.95
C ARG A 30 18.74 -15.72 -1.22
N PRO A 31 19.49 -15.14 -0.27
CA PRO A 31 19.05 -13.95 0.47
C PRO A 31 18.63 -12.79 -0.43
N VAL A 32 19.30 -12.58 -1.55
CA VAL A 32 18.94 -11.52 -2.52
C VAL A 32 17.52 -11.67 -3.06
N THR A 33 17.06 -12.90 -3.29
CA THR A 33 15.69 -13.19 -3.76
C THR A 33 14.68 -12.90 -2.66
N VAL A 34 14.97 -13.30 -1.42
CA VAL A 34 14.12 -13.04 -0.25
C VAL A 34 13.96 -11.54 -0.03
N SER A 35 15.06 -10.78 -0.08
CA SER A 35 15.05 -9.32 0.06
C SER A 35 14.26 -8.63 -1.06
N ALA A 36 14.37 -9.12 -2.30
CA ALA A 36 13.61 -8.57 -3.42
C ALA A 36 12.10 -8.76 -3.22
N ILE A 37 11.66 -9.95 -2.81
CA ILE A 37 10.23 -10.24 -2.56
C ILE A 37 9.72 -9.44 -1.36
N ALA A 38 10.51 -9.31 -0.28
CA ALA A 38 10.16 -8.51 0.88
C ALA A 38 9.99 -7.02 0.50
N LYS A 39 10.81 -6.50 -0.40
CA LYS A 39 10.67 -5.13 -0.90
C LYS A 39 9.37 -4.95 -1.69
N LEU A 40 9.02 -5.89 -2.57
CA LEU A 40 7.75 -5.85 -3.29
C LEU A 40 6.55 -5.86 -2.34
N LEU A 41 6.60 -6.66 -1.27
CA LEU A 41 5.56 -6.65 -0.24
C LEU A 41 5.42 -5.28 0.42
N SER A 42 6.54 -4.69 0.82
CA SER A 42 6.56 -3.37 1.46
C SER A 42 6.04 -2.28 0.52
N ASP A 43 6.41 -2.33 -0.77
CA ASP A 43 5.92 -1.37 -1.76
C ASP A 43 4.39 -1.48 -1.95
N LEU A 44 3.83 -2.69 -1.93
CA LEU A 44 2.37 -2.90 -1.97
C LEU A 44 1.66 -2.33 -0.74
N GLU A 45 2.18 -2.61 0.47
CA GLU A 45 1.61 -2.08 1.72
C GLU A 45 1.68 -0.54 1.76
N HIS A 46 2.73 0.06 1.19
CA HIS A 46 2.84 1.51 1.06
C HIS A 46 1.79 2.11 0.13
N VAL A 47 1.46 1.44 -0.98
CA VAL A 47 0.42 1.93 -1.91
C VAL A 47 -0.92 2.10 -1.19
N GLU A 48 -1.30 1.15 -0.33
CA GLU A 48 -2.53 1.24 0.47
C GLU A 48 -2.44 2.35 1.54
N ALA A 49 -1.27 2.49 2.18
CA ALA A 49 -1.09 3.49 3.24
C ALA A 49 -1.04 4.94 2.71
N PHE A 50 -0.43 5.17 1.54
CA PHE A 50 -0.33 6.50 0.95
C PHE A 50 -1.69 7.06 0.55
N ASP A 51 -2.60 6.23 0.06
CA ASP A 51 -3.97 6.63 -0.29
C ASP A 51 -4.69 7.23 0.93
N GLY A 52 -4.68 6.51 2.06
CA GLY A 52 -5.29 6.99 3.29
C GLY A 52 -4.61 8.21 3.92
N ILE A 53 -3.35 8.48 3.59
CA ILE A 53 -2.65 9.71 3.99
C ILE A 53 -3.07 10.88 3.11
N LEU A 54 -3.13 10.68 1.79
CA LEU A 54 -3.54 11.71 0.84
C LEU A 54 -4.98 12.16 1.10
N ASP A 55 -5.90 11.23 1.36
CA ASP A 55 -7.28 11.58 1.72
C ASP A 55 -7.37 12.44 3.00
N LYS A 56 -6.50 12.18 3.99
CA LYS A 56 -6.45 13.03 5.21
C LYS A 56 -5.87 14.41 4.94
N ILE A 57 -4.90 14.50 4.03
CA ILE A 57 -4.30 15.77 3.62
C ILE A 57 -5.35 16.60 2.88
N ASP A 58 -6.06 16.01 1.92
CA ASP A 58 -7.13 16.65 1.15
C ASP A 58 -8.23 17.19 2.08
N HIS A 59 -8.72 16.36 3.02
CA HIS A 59 -9.72 16.78 4.00
C HIS A 59 -9.23 17.92 4.91
N THR A 60 -7.93 17.93 5.26
CA THR A 60 -7.36 18.99 6.10
C THR A 60 -7.25 20.31 5.33
N LEU A 61 -6.91 20.25 4.04
CA LEU A 61 -6.87 21.39 3.13
C LEU A 61 -8.26 21.99 2.89
N GLU A 62 -9.26 21.15 2.57
CA GLU A 62 -10.65 21.62 2.38
C GLU A 62 -11.17 22.34 3.62
N LYS A 63 -10.95 21.78 4.81
CA LYS A 63 -11.37 22.39 6.07
C LYS A 63 -10.77 23.79 6.30
N HIS A 64 -9.49 24.00 5.93
CA HIS A 64 -8.86 25.31 6.10
C HIS A 64 -9.35 26.33 5.06
N LEU A 65 -9.70 25.89 3.85
CA LEU A 65 -10.26 26.76 2.81
C LEU A 65 -11.67 27.26 3.18
N ASP A 66 -12.46 26.45 3.89
CA ASP A 66 -13.78 26.85 4.38
C ASP A 66 -13.69 27.84 5.57
N ASP A 67 -12.68 27.71 6.43
CA ASP A 67 -12.46 28.61 7.57
C ASP A 67 -12.02 30.04 7.13
N ASP A 68 -11.37 30.19 5.96
CA ASP A 68 -10.95 31.49 5.40
C ASP A 68 -12.06 32.24 4.63
N ASN A 69 -13.23 31.62 4.40
CA ASN A 69 -14.30 32.15 3.56
C ASN A 69 -15.56 32.60 4.35
N ILE A 70 -15.42 32.80 5.68
CA ILE A 70 -16.43 33.35 6.61
C ILE A 70 -15.97 34.70 7.17
#